data_AF-A0A820YAD8-F1
#
_entry.id   AF-A0A820YAD8-F1
#
_cell.length_a   1.000
_cell.length_b   1.000
_cell.length_c   1.000
_cell.angle_alpha   90.00
_cell.angle_beta   90.00
_cell.angle_gamma   90.00
#
_symmetry.space_group_name_H-M   'P 1'
#
loop_
_entity.id
_entity.type
_entity.pdbx_description
1 polymer ?
#
loop_
_entity_poly.entity_id
_entity_poly.type
_entity_poly.pdbx_seq_one_letter_code
_entity_poly.pdbx_strand_id
1 'polypeptide(L)'
;MARRNQPSMIKGNQHNDPSTDINVLLLGQTGVGKSTFINGLANYLCNDTLEEACNDKIQSVIPSAFSFTDDDTFEQKTIEIGQKNEHEDFNEDGRSCTQQCRSFVFPVGDKNLRIIDAPGIGDTRGLEQDTKNFHEILTYISQYEHLNGICILLKPNEERLTILFRFCINELLRHLHKSASENIIFVFTNARATFFKPGATSKILRALLDQHKKEHDVDVSFSRENTFLLDNEPFRYLALRKNGVRLNNDQTLSYQKSWDHTVKEYSNLINHIVTRPLHAVSNTLSLNEAEQLVRKLTRPIAEIAKLIQENIQLAKQHKENVLKNPQLANQGLPQNEAKI
;
A
#
# COMPACT_ATOMS: atom_id res chain seq x y z
N MET A 1 -31.32 -6.11 -16.10
CA MET A 1 -30.36 -6.74 -15.17
C MET A 1 -31.02 -6.74 -13.79
N ALA A 2 -31.49 -7.91 -13.36
CA ALA A 2 -32.23 -8.05 -12.11
C ALA A 2 -31.26 -7.96 -10.92
N ARG A 3 -31.59 -7.09 -9.97
CA ARG A 3 -30.99 -7.04 -8.63
C ARG A 3 -31.12 -8.42 -7.99
N ARG A 4 -30.03 -9.17 -7.84
CA ARG A 4 -30.01 -10.39 -7.04
C ARG A 4 -28.94 -10.23 -5.95
N ASN A 5 -29.43 -10.38 -4.72
CA ASN A 5 -28.75 -10.57 -3.44
C ASN A 5 -27.44 -9.80 -3.23
N GLN A 6 -27.58 -8.55 -2.79
CA GLN A 6 -26.52 -7.89 -2.02
C GLN A 6 -26.43 -8.56 -0.64
N PRO A 7 -25.22 -8.84 -0.12
CA PRO A 7 -25.07 -9.35 1.23
C PRO A 7 -25.73 -8.40 2.24
N SER A 8 -26.43 -8.99 3.21
CA SER A 8 -27.22 -8.29 4.21
C SER A 8 -26.37 -7.27 4.99
N MET A 9 -26.67 -5.99 4.76
CA MET A 9 -26.44 -4.82 5.60
C MET A 9 -25.01 -4.61 6.15
N ILE A 10 -24.21 -3.86 5.39
CA ILE A 10 -23.13 -3.02 5.91
C ILE A 10 -23.78 -1.91 6.77
N LYS A 11 -24.00 -2.15 8.06
CA LYS A 11 -24.43 -1.08 8.98
C LYS A 11 -23.22 -0.20 9.28
N GLY A 12 -23.14 0.94 8.59
CA GLY A 12 -22.14 1.97 8.85
C GLY A 12 -22.27 2.54 10.27
N ASN A 13 -21.18 3.11 10.78
CA ASN A 13 -21.17 3.87 12.02
C ASN A 13 -22.13 5.07 11.94
N GLN A 14 -22.79 5.42 13.05
CA GLN A 14 -23.69 6.60 13.15
C GLN A 14 -22.98 7.96 12.98
N HIS A 15 -21.66 7.95 12.75
CA HIS A 15 -20.83 9.14 12.59
C HIS A 15 -20.35 9.42 11.17
N ASN A 16 -20.65 8.56 10.18
CA ASN A 16 -20.24 8.77 8.79
C ASN A 16 -21.48 9.02 7.92
N ASP A 17 -21.41 10.03 7.06
CA ASP A 17 -22.49 10.35 6.11
C ASP A 17 -22.80 9.10 5.25
N PRO A 18 -24.09 8.68 5.18
CA PRO A 18 -24.52 7.53 4.38
C PRO A 18 -24.14 7.61 2.90
N SER A 19 -23.86 8.81 2.37
CA SER A 19 -23.49 9.04 0.97
C SER A 19 -21.98 8.94 0.68
N THR A 20 -21.15 8.77 1.70
CA THR A 20 -19.70 8.80 1.54
C THR A 20 -19.14 7.50 0.94
N ASP A 21 -18.40 7.63 -0.16
CA ASP A 21 -17.63 6.55 -0.80
C ASP A 21 -16.61 5.94 0.18
N ILE A 22 -16.35 4.64 0.00
CA ILE A 22 -15.39 3.86 0.81
C ILE A 22 -14.07 3.80 0.04
N ASN A 23 -13.06 4.54 0.48
CA ASN A 23 -11.74 4.60 -0.15
C ASN A 23 -10.72 3.72 0.60
N VAL A 24 -10.17 2.72 -0.08
CA VAL A 24 -9.21 1.76 0.49
C VAL A 24 -7.93 1.76 -0.31
N LEU A 25 -6.80 2.07 0.33
CA LEU A 25 -5.47 2.00 -0.29
C LEU A 25 -4.87 0.59 -0.11
N LEU A 26 -4.46 -0.04 -1.20
CA LEU A 26 -3.73 -1.31 -1.17
C LEU A 26 -2.23 -1.10 -1.34
N LEU A 27 -1.46 -1.67 -0.44
CA LEU A 27 -0.01 -1.65 -0.43
C LEU A 27 0.52 -3.07 -0.32
N GLY A 28 1.69 -3.33 -0.86
CA GLY A 28 2.32 -4.65 -0.75
C GLY A 28 3.39 -4.87 -1.80
N GLN A 29 4.27 -5.83 -1.55
CA GLN A 29 5.33 -6.18 -2.51
C GLN A 29 4.76 -6.61 -3.86
N THR A 30 5.58 -6.51 -4.90
CA THR A 30 5.29 -7.16 -6.18
C THR A 30 5.09 -8.66 -5.97
N GLY A 31 4.09 -9.24 -6.63
CA GLY A 31 3.79 -10.68 -6.50
C GLY A 31 3.13 -11.11 -5.19
N VAL A 32 2.76 -10.18 -4.29
CA VAL A 32 1.97 -10.49 -3.08
C VAL A 32 0.51 -10.86 -3.40
N GLY A 33 0.02 -10.51 -4.59
CA GLY A 33 -1.33 -10.82 -5.05
C GLY A 33 -2.35 -9.69 -4.96
N LYS A 34 -1.93 -8.41 -5.05
CA LYS A 34 -2.84 -7.24 -5.08
C LYS A 34 -3.86 -7.32 -6.22
N SER A 35 -3.40 -7.57 -7.45
CA SER A 35 -4.28 -7.70 -8.61
C SER A 35 -5.24 -8.88 -8.47
N THR A 36 -4.76 -10.01 -7.93
CA THR A 36 -5.58 -11.18 -7.62
C THR A 36 -6.63 -10.87 -6.55
N PHE A 37 -6.29 -10.07 -5.55
CA PHE A 37 -7.24 -9.60 -4.53
C PHE A 37 -8.37 -8.79 -5.16
N ILE A 38 -8.04 -7.83 -6.04
CA ILE A 38 -9.02 -6.96 -6.72
C ILE A 38 -9.94 -7.78 -7.65
N ASN A 39 -9.36 -8.67 -8.46
CA ASN A 39 -10.14 -9.55 -9.33
C ASN A 39 -11.01 -10.52 -8.53
N GLY A 40 -10.48 -11.08 -7.44
CA GLY A 40 -11.23 -11.93 -6.51
C GLY A 40 -12.44 -11.19 -5.96
N LEU A 41 -12.23 -9.99 -5.38
CA LEU A 41 -13.29 -9.13 -4.88
C LEU A 41 -14.42 -8.92 -5.90
N ALA A 42 -14.07 -8.63 -7.15
CA ALA A 42 -15.05 -8.44 -8.22
C ALA A 42 -15.96 -9.66 -8.43
N ASN A 43 -15.43 -10.88 -8.27
CA ASN A 43 -16.21 -12.11 -8.41
C ASN A 43 -16.97 -12.46 -7.13
N TYR A 44 -16.38 -12.22 -5.95
CA TYR A 44 -17.02 -12.47 -4.65
C TYR A 44 -18.21 -11.53 -4.40
N LEU A 45 -18.20 -10.32 -4.96
CA LEU A 45 -19.32 -9.39 -4.89
C LEU A 45 -20.51 -9.81 -5.77
N CYS A 46 -20.29 -10.65 -6.78
CA CYS A 46 -21.32 -11.09 -7.72
C CYS A 46 -21.83 -12.51 -7.44
N ASN A 47 -21.07 -13.32 -6.70
CA ASN A 47 -21.34 -14.75 -6.53
C ASN A 47 -21.09 -15.16 -5.07
N ASP A 48 -22.11 -15.72 -4.42
CA ASP A 48 -21.99 -16.20 -3.05
C ASP A 48 -21.21 -17.52 -3.01
N THR A 49 -21.37 -18.35 -4.03
CA THR A 49 -20.72 -19.67 -4.12
C THR A 49 -19.77 -19.79 -5.31
N LEU A 50 -18.79 -20.69 -5.18
CA LEU A 50 -17.90 -21.03 -6.29
C LEU A 50 -18.64 -21.66 -7.47
N GLU A 51 -19.73 -22.39 -7.22
CA GLU A 51 -20.54 -23.01 -8.26
C GLU A 51 -21.25 -21.95 -9.12
N GLU A 52 -21.86 -20.94 -8.49
CA GLU A 52 -22.44 -19.79 -9.18
C GLU A 52 -21.38 -19.07 -10.01
N ALA A 53 -20.21 -18.78 -9.43
CA ALA A 53 -19.11 -18.13 -10.15
C ALA A 53 -18.63 -18.96 -11.36
N CYS A 54 -18.63 -20.29 -11.25
CA CYS A 54 -18.30 -21.19 -12.36
C CYS A 54 -19.34 -21.16 -13.49
N ASN A 55 -20.58 -20.77 -13.22
CA ASN A 55 -21.64 -20.64 -14.22
C ASN A 55 -21.69 -19.22 -14.82
N ASP A 56 -21.30 -18.20 -14.06
CA ASP A 56 -21.34 -16.79 -14.45
C ASP A 56 -20.13 -16.34 -15.26
N LYS A 57 -20.21 -15.18 -15.91
CA LYS A 57 -19.03 -14.60 -16.58
C LYS A 57 -18.00 -14.18 -15.53
N ILE A 58 -16.76 -14.65 -15.70
CA ILE A 58 -15.65 -14.23 -14.83
C ILE A 58 -15.44 -12.72 -14.92
N GLN A 59 -15.36 -12.07 -13.77
CA GLN A 59 -15.03 -10.66 -13.68
C GLN A 59 -13.51 -10.51 -13.64
N SER A 60 -12.94 -9.89 -14.67
CA SER A 60 -11.50 -9.61 -14.76
C SER A 60 -11.34 -8.12 -14.96
N VAL A 61 -11.15 -7.42 -13.85
CA VAL A 61 -10.99 -5.96 -13.80
C VAL A 61 -9.56 -5.58 -14.15
N ILE A 62 -8.62 -6.45 -13.76
CA ILE A 62 -7.20 -6.34 -14.06
C ILE A 62 -6.82 -7.59 -14.88
N PRO A 63 -6.48 -7.44 -16.16
CA PRO A 63 -5.86 -8.49 -16.95
C PRO A 63 -4.69 -9.14 -16.21
N SER A 64 -4.59 -10.47 -16.26
CA SER A 64 -3.49 -11.18 -15.60
C SER A 64 -3.25 -12.54 -16.22
N ALA A 65 -2.01 -13.01 -16.12
CA ALA A 65 -1.65 -14.36 -16.51
C ALA A 65 -0.89 -15.05 -15.39
N PHE A 66 -1.01 -16.36 -15.33
CA PHE A 66 -0.22 -17.19 -14.45
C PHE A 66 0.03 -18.56 -15.07
N SER A 67 1.15 -19.18 -14.71
CA SER A 67 1.46 -20.53 -15.13
C SER A 67 0.71 -21.54 -14.27
N PHE A 68 0.13 -22.53 -14.92
CA PHE A 68 -0.44 -23.72 -14.32
C PHE A 68 0.34 -24.94 -14.79
N THR A 69 0.68 -25.84 -13.88
CA THR A 69 1.35 -27.09 -14.22
C THR A 69 0.33 -28.22 -14.18
N ASP A 70 0.27 -29.00 -15.24
CA ASP A 70 -0.57 -30.21 -15.31
C ASP A 70 -0.01 -31.28 -14.35
N ASP A 71 -0.86 -31.85 -13.49
CA ASP A 71 -0.43 -32.78 -12.44
C ASP A 71 0.10 -34.10 -13.02
N ASP A 72 -0.38 -34.52 -14.20
CA ASP A 72 -0.01 -35.80 -14.81
C ASP A 72 1.21 -35.65 -15.74
N THR A 73 1.25 -34.59 -16.55
CA THR A 73 2.31 -34.40 -17.55
C THR A 73 3.47 -33.52 -17.07
N PHE A 74 3.27 -32.75 -16.00
CA PHE A 74 4.16 -31.68 -15.55
C PHE A 74 4.40 -30.58 -16.60
N GLU A 75 3.59 -30.52 -17.66
CA GLU A 75 3.68 -29.47 -18.66
C GLU A 75 3.07 -28.17 -18.13
N GLN A 76 3.74 -27.05 -18.41
CA GLN A 76 3.24 -25.73 -18.06
C GLN A 76 2.29 -25.19 -19.13
N LYS A 77 1.15 -24.68 -18.67
CA LYS A 77 0.14 -23.98 -19.46
C LYS A 77 -0.02 -22.57 -18.91
N THR A 78 0.03 -21.57 -19.77
CA THR A 78 -0.26 -20.19 -19.38
C THR A 78 -1.78 -19.99 -19.35
N ILE A 79 -2.29 -19.55 -18.21
CA ILE A 79 -3.70 -19.19 -18.03
C ILE A 79 -3.80 -17.68 -18.11
N GLU A 80 -4.51 -17.18 -19.12
CA GLU A 80 -4.78 -15.76 -19.29
C GLU A 80 -6.20 -15.42 -18.83
N ILE A 81 -6.35 -14.26 -18.22
CA ILE A 81 -7.61 -13.70 -17.75
C ILE A 81 -7.71 -12.25 -18.20
N GLY A 82 -8.85 -11.88 -18.80
CA GLY A 82 -9.11 -10.52 -19.27
C GLY A 82 -8.52 -10.24 -20.65
N GLN A 83 -8.81 -9.06 -21.19
CA GLN A 83 -8.22 -8.58 -22.45
C GLN A 83 -7.09 -7.62 -22.13
N LYS A 84 -5.92 -7.80 -22.75
CA LYS A 84 -4.76 -6.91 -22.55
C LYS A 84 -5.14 -5.46 -22.86
N ASN A 85 -4.70 -4.54 -22.01
CA ASN A 85 -4.83 -3.10 -22.25
C ASN A 85 -3.43 -2.48 -22.36
N GLU A 86 -3.33 -1.27 -22.94
CA GLU A 86 -2.06 -0.57 -23.20
C GLU A 86 -1.25 -0.23 -21.93
N HIS A 87 -1.80 -0.48 -20.75
CA HIS A 87 -1.22 -0.12 -19.46
C HIS A 87 -0.74 -1.34 -18.64
N GLU A 88 -0.93 -2.56 -19.15
CA GLU A 88 -0.55 -3.80 -18.49
C GLU A 88 0.26 -4.68 -19.44
N ASP A 89 1.60 -4.52 -19.37
CA ASP A 89 2.53 -5.39 -20.07
C ASP A 89 2.64 -6.73 -19.34
N PHE A 90 2.30 -7.81 -20.03
CA PHE A 90 2.61 -9.17 -19.62
C PHE A 90 4.09 -9.42 -19.88
N ASN A 91 4.96 -8.73 -19.15
CA ASN A 91 6.37 -9.09 -19.17
C ASN A 91 6.53 -10.38 -18.37
N GLU A 92 7.07 -11.40 -19.04
CA GLU A 92 7.73 -12.53 -18.41
C GLU A 92 8.70 -11.97 -17.35
N ASP A 93 8.78 -12.62 -16.19
CA ASP A 93 9.70 -12.29 -15.09
C ASP A 93 9.31 -11.14 -14.14
N GLY A 94 8.24 -11.33 -13.35
CA GLY A 94 8.16 -10.83 -11.97
C GLY A 94 8.23 -9.32 -11.73
N ARG A 95 8.17 -8.47 -12.77
CA ARG A 95 8.11 -7.01 -12.68
C ARG A 95 6.69 -6.55 -12.36
N SER A 96 6.58 -5.44 -11.63
CA SER A 96 5.29 -4.88 -11.20
C SER A 96 4.37 -4.63 -12.40
N CYS A 97 3.27 -5.38 -12.47
CA CYS A 97 2.23 -5.19 -13.51
C CYS A 97 1.54 -3.83 -13.40
N THR A 98 1.57 -3.20 -12.21
CA THR A 98 1.04 -1.85 -11.97
C THR A 98 2.20 -0.86 -11.96
N GLN A 99 2.31 0.02 -12.97
CA GLN A 99 3.35 1.06 -13.06
C GLN A 99 2.90 2.39 -12.44
N GLN A 100 1.59 2.62 -12.24
CA GLN A 100 1.02 3.83 -11.66
C GLN A 100 -0.18 3.50 -10.78
N CYS A 101 -0.47 4.34 -9.78
CA CYS A 101 -1.65 4.14 -8.94
C CYS A 101 -2.95 4.15 -9.76
N ARG A 102 -3.86 3.22 -9.46
CA ARG A 102 -5.14 3.10 -10.17
C ARG A 102 -6.28 2.79 -9.20
N SER A 103 -7.46 3.34 -9.48
CA SER A 103 -8.67 3.10 -8.70
C SER A 103 -9.62 2.16 -9.43
N PHE A 104 -10.15 1.20 -8.68
CA PHE A 104 -11.18 0.27 -9.12
C PHE A 104 -12.42 0.49 -8.26
N VAL A 105 -13.54 0.78 -8.91
CA VAL A 105 -14.77 1.20 -8.24
C VAL A 105 -15.82 0.10 -8.35
N PHE A 106 -16.30 -0.37 -7.21
CA PHE A 106 -17.30 -1.42 -7.08
C PHE A 106 -18.56 -0.84 -6.42
N PRO A 107 -19.73 -0.85 -7.08
CA PRO A 107 -20.98 -0.44 -6.45
C PRO A 107 -21.38 -1.46 -5.37
N VAL A 108 -21.54 -1.02 -4.13
CA VAL A 108 -21.94 -1.86 -2.99
C VAL A 108 -23.06 -1.15 -2.22
N GLY A 109 -24.29 -1.66 -2.35
CA GLY A 109 -25.45 -1.01 -1.77
C GLY A 109 -25.73 0.34 -2.45
N ASP A 110 -25.75 1.39 -1.64
CA ASP A 110 -25.88 2.80 -2.02
C ASP A 110 -24.53 3.54 -2.07
N LYS A 111 -23.41 2.82 -1.90
CA LYS A 111 -22.05 3.38 -1.85
C LYS A 111 -21.17 2.85 -2.96
N ASN A 112 -20.08 3.56 -3.25
CA ASN A 112 -18.99 3.00 -4.04
C ASN A 112 -17.85 2.55 -3.13
N LEU A 113 -17.43 1.30 -3.29
CA LEU A 113 -16.16 0.80 -2.75
C LEU A 113 -15.06 1.06 -3.78
N ARG A 114 -14.15 1.97 -3.45
CA ARG A 114 -12.99 2.32 -4.25
C ARG A 114 -11.75 1.64 -3.69
N ILE A 115 -11.17 0.74 -4.47
CA ILE A 115 -9.89 0.11 -4.19
C ILE A 115 -8.80 0.83 -4.98
N ILE A 116 -7.89 1.49 -4.28
CA ILE A 116 -6.74 2.19 -4.85
C ILE A 116 -5.56 1.21 -4.84
N ASP A 117 -5.23 0.66 -6.00
CA ASP A 117 -4.04 -0.17 -6.20
C ASP A 117 -2.81 0.71 -6.35
N ALA A 118 -1.86 0.58 -5.44
CA ALA A 118 -0.55 1.20 -5.56
C ALA A 118 0.45 0.25 -6.23
N PRO A 119 1.46 0.76 -6.96
CA PRO A 119 2.55 -0.03 -7.49
C PRO A 119 3.20 -0.97 -6.46
N GLY A 120 3.72 -2.11 -6.93
CA GLY A 120 4.40 -3.06 -6.06
C GLY A 120 5.65 -2.43 -5.44
N ILE A 121 5.72 -2.51 -4.10
CA ILE A 121 6.84 -1.99 -3.34
C ILE A 121 8.04 -2.93 -3.49
N GLY A 122 9.23 -2.40 -3.83
CA GLY A 122 10.47 -3.17 -3.90
C GLY A 122 10.81 -3.76 -5.27
N ASP A 123 10.32 -3.20 -6.37
CA ASP A 123 10.71 -3.60 -7.73
C ASP A 123 12.06 -2.96 -8.12
N THR A 124 13.13 -3.76 -8.08
CA THR A 124 14.42 -3.72 -8.82
C THR A 124 15.19 -2.39 -9.05
N ARG A 125 14.73 -1.24 -8.55
CA ARG A 125 15.22 0.10 -8.95
C ARG A 125 15.77 0.96 -7.80
N GLY A 126 15.84 0.43 -6.58
CA GLY A 126 16.49 1.07 -5.43
C GLY A 126 15.64 2.10 -4.66
N LEU A 127 16.21 2.64 -3.58
CA LEU A 127 15.52 3.53 -2.61
C LEU A 127 14.96 4.83 -3.23
N GLU A 128 15.62 5.37 -4.26
CA GLU A 128 15.16 6.58 -4.94
C GLU A 128 13.85 6.36 -5.71
N GLN A 129 13.70 5.21 -6.36
CA GLN A 129 12.46 4.88 -7.06
C GLN A 129 11.32 4.67 -6.08
N ASP A 130 11.58 4.02 -4.94
CA ASP A 130 10.56 3.84 -3.90
C ASP A 130 10.11 5.17 -3.28
N THR A 131 11.04 6.13 -3.13
CA THR A 131 10.68 7.50 -2.73
C THR A 131 9.74 8.14 -3.76
N LYS A 132 10.00 7.98 -5.07
CA LYS A 132 9.11 8.48 -6.13
C LYS A 132 7.75 7.77 -6.10
N ASN A 133 7.73 6.44 -6.00
CA ASN A 133 6.52 5.63 -5.90
C ASN A 133 5.65 6.10 -4.72
N PHE A 134 6.28 6.40 -3.57
CA PHE A 134 5.58 6.95 -2.41
C PHE A 134 4.99 8.34 -2.68
N HIS A 135 5.74 9.24 -3.33
CA HIS A 135 5.21 10.55 -3.73
C HIS A 135 4.06 10.42 -4.73
N GLU A 136 4.12 9.45 -5.64
CA GLU A 136 3.02 9.15 -6.55
C GLU A 136 1.78 8.66 -5.80
N ILE A 137 1.96 7.79 -4.79
CA ILE A 137 0.85 7.37 -3.91
C ILE A 137 0.23 8.57 -3.20
N LEU A 138 1.04 9.42 -2.55
CA LEU A 138 0.54 10.62 -1.85
C LEU A 138 -0.18 11.57 -2.80
N THR A 139 0.39 11.82 -3.97
CA THR A 139 -0.22 12.65 -5.01
C THR A 139 -1.54 12.05 -5.46
N TYR A 140 -1.58 10.73 -5.67
CA TYR A 140 -2.79 10.04 -6.10
C TYR A 140 -3.89 10.07 -5.04
N ILE A 141 -3.56 9.85 -3.76
CA ILE A 141 -4.59 9.89 -2.71
C ILE A 141 -5.07 11.31 -2.42
N SER A 142 -4.29 12.36 -2.76
CA SER A 142 -4.65 13.76 -2.51
C SER A 142 -5.93 14.23 -3.19
N GLN A 143 -6.40 13.49 -4.20
CA GLN A 143 -7.69 13.76 -4.85
C GLN A 143 -8.90 13.31 -4.03
N TYR A 144 -8.70 12.60 -2.92
CA TYR A 144 -9.75 12.12 -2.03
C TYR A 144 -9.72 12.86 -0.69
N GLU A 145 -10.89 13.14 -0.13
CA GLU A 145 -11.00 13.82 1.17
C GLU A 145 -10.54 12.92 2.33
N HIS A 146 -10.85 11.63 2.24
CA HIS A 146 -10.57 10.65 3.28
C HIS A 146 -10.23 9.26 2.75
N LEU A 147 -9.56 8.48 3.61
CA LEU A 147 -9.40 7.03 3.50
C LEU A 147 -10.17 6.32 4.61
N ASN A 148 -10.79 5.19 4.26
CA ASN A 148 -11.44 4.29 5.22
C ASN A 148 -10.47 3.20 5.69
N GLY A 149 -9.52 2.80 4.85
CA GLY A 149 -8.56 1.74 5.18
C GLY A 149 -7.27 1.83 4.37
N ILE A 150 -6.17 1.44 5.00
CA ILE A 150 -4.86 1.24 4.38
C ILE A 150 -4.50 -0.23 4.58
N CYS A 151 -4.72 -1.03 3.54
CA CYS A 151 -4.47 -2.47 3.57
C CYS A 151 -3.03 -2.76 3.14
N ILE A 152 -2.23 -3.29 4.06
CA ILE A 152 -0.88 -3.79 3.80
C ILE A 152 -0.97 -5.29 3.56
N LEU A 153 -0.80 -5.69 2.31
CA LEU A 153 -0.82 -7.08 1.87
C LEU A 153 0.54 -7.74 2.11
N LEU A 154 0.50 -8.95 2.66
CA LEU A 154 1.66 -9.76 3.05
C LEU A 154 1.44 -11.22 2.67
N LYS A 155 2.51 -11.97 2.42
CA LYS A 155 2.45 -13.44 2.41
C LYS A 155 2.76 -13.98 3.81
N PRO A 156 2.13 -15.09 4.22
CA PRO A 156 2.52 -15.80 5.44
C PRO A 156 3.85 -16.52 5.23
N ASN A 157 4.49 -16.94 6.34
CA ASN A 157 5.74 -17.71 6.31
C ASN A 157 6.90 -17.08 5.53
N GLU A 158 6.90 -15.77 5.34
CA GLU A 158 8.09 -15.07 4.87
C GLU A 158 9.15 -15.13 5.98
N GLU A 159 10.32 -15.69 5.66
CA GLU A 159 11.44 -15.74 6.60
C GLU A 159 12.14 -14.39 6.73
N ARG A 160 12.00 -13.55 5.71
CA ARG A 160 12.59 -12.21 5.64
C ARG A 160 11.66 -11.30 4.85
N LEU A 161 11.35 -10.13 5.40
CA LEU A 161 10.87 -9.03 4.57
C LEU A 161 12.07 -8.50 3.78
N THR A 162 11.88 -8.21 2.49
CA THR A 162 12.93 -7.59 1.69
C THR A 162 13.31 -6.25 2.31
N ILE A 163 14.59 -5.87 2.23
CA ILE A 163 15.09 -4.62 2.81
C ILE A 163 14.27 -3.43 2.28
N LEU A 164 13.97 -3.43 0.99
CA LEU A 164 13.17 -2.41 0.33
C LEU A 164 11.73 -2.36 0.86
N PHE A 165 11.07 -3.50 1.03
CA PHE A 165 9.72 -3.49 1.58
C PHE A 165 9.66 -3.01 3.02
N ARG A 166 10.61 -3.43 3.87
CA ARG A 166 10.72 -2.91 5.23
C ARG A 166 10.94 -1.41 5.26
N PHE A 167 11.85 -0.91 4.42
CA PHE A 167 12.08 0.53 4.26
C PHE A 167 10.79 1.26 3.88
N CYS A 168 10.04 0.75 2.90
CA CYS A 168 8.84 1.41 2.41
C CYS A 168 7.69 1.38 3.41
N ILE A 169 7.49 0.28 4.15
CA ILE A 169 6.52 0.27 5.24
C ILE A 169 6.93 1.28 6.32
N ASN A 170 8.20 1.33 6.71
CA ASN A 170 8.67 2.33 7.67
C ASN A 170 8.47 3.76 7.18
N GLU A 171 8.83 4.09 5.93
CA GLU A 171 8.60 5.42 5.36
C GLU A 171 7.11 5.75 5.31
N LEU A 172 6.27 4.81 4.88
CA LEU A 172 4.83 5.01 4.86
C LEU A 172 4.28 5.31 6.26
N LEU A 173 4.62 4.48 7.25
CA LEU A 173 4.17 4.67 8.63
C LEU A 173 4.70 5.96 9.26
N ARG A 174 5.88 6.42 8.84
CA ARG A 174 6.53 7.66 9.31
C ARG A 174 5.82 8.91 8.79
N HIS A 175 5.30 8.86 7.57
CA HIS A 175 4.60 9.97 6.91
C HIS A 175 3.10 9.98 7.15
N LEU A 176 2.54 8.88 7.63
CA LEU A 176 1.13 8.81 7.99
C LEU A 176 0.89 9.57 9.30
N HIS A 177 -0.10 10.45 9.30
CA HIS A 177 -0.55 11.09 10.53
C HIS A 177 -0.99 10.01 11.53
N LYS A 178 -0.76 10.22 12.83
CA LYS A 178 -1.05 9.22 13.89
C LYS A 178 -2.49 8.70 13.84
N SER A 179 -3.45 9.52 13.41
CA SER A 179 -4.86 9.09 13.22
C SER A 179 -5.03 7.97 12.19
N ALA A 180 -4.13 7.87 11.20
CA ALA A 180 -4.20 6.85 10.17
C ALA A 180 -3.87 5.45 10.71
N SER A 181 -3.24 5.33 11.89
CA SER A 181 -2.86 4.03 12.45
C SER A 181 -4.06 3.15 12.75
N GLU A 182 -5.21 3.75 13.08
CA GLU A 182 -6.48 3.05 13.28
C GLU A 182 -7.08 2.47 11.99
N ASN A 183 -6.64 2.98 10.83
CA ASN A 183 -7.08 2.53 9.51
C ASN A 183 -6.09 1.55 8.88
N ILE A 184 -4.96 1.23 9.53
CA ILE A 184 -3.99 0.25 9.03
C ILE A 184 -4.48 -1.16 9.30
N ILE A 185 -4.57 -1.93 8.21
CA ILE A 185 -5.09 -3.29 8.19
C ILE A 185 -4.07 -4.21 7.52
N PHE A 186 -3.81 -5.36 8.12
CA PHE A 186 -2.92 -6.37 7.56
C PHE A 186 -3.74 -7.45 6.85
N VAL A 187 -3.40 -7.71 5.60
CA VAL A 187 -4.09 -8.72 4.79
C VAL A 187 -3.08 -9.77 4.36
N PHE A 188 -3.19 -10.97 4.93
CA PHE A 188 -2.35 -12.10 4.54
C PHE A 188 -2.96 -12.80 3.34
N THR A 189 -2.32 -12.66 2.18
CA THR A 189 -2.66 -13.39 0.98
C THR A 189 -2.02 -14.77 0.99
N ASN A 190 -2.57 -15.70 0.20
CA ASN A 190 -2.05 -17.07 0.10
C ASN A 190 -2.00 -17.79 1.47
N ALA A 191 -2.91 -17.44 2.38
CA ALA A 191 -2.89 -17.89 3.77
C ALA A 191 -3.27 -19.37 3.96
N ARG A 192 -3.77 -20.02 2.90
CA ARG A 192 -4.18 -21.43 2.91
C ARG A 192 -3.05 -22.37 3.34
N ALA A 193 -1.84 -22.15 2.81
CA ALA A 193 -0.65 -22.97 3.13
C ALA A 193 -0.29 -22.96 4.63
N THR A 194 -0.77 -21.95 5.35
CA THR A 194 -0.56 -21.74 6.78
C THR A 194 -1.82 -21.95 7.61
N PHE A 195 -2.82 -22.65 7.08
CA PHE A 195 -4.11 -22.87 7.74
C PHE A 195 -4.76 -21.56 8.20
N PHE A 196 -4.67 -20.52 7.37
CA PHE A 196 -5.17 -19.17 7.66
C PHE A 196 -4.57 -18.58 8.94
N LYS A 197 -3.24 -18.69 9.07
CA LYS A 197 -2.43 -18.07 10.13
C LYS A 197 -1.33 -17.19 9.50
N PRO A 198 -0.91 -16.10 10.15
CA PRO A 198 0.15 -15.24 9.61
C PRO A 198 1.54 -15.92 9.48
N GLY A 199 1.74 -17.06 10.15
CA GLY A 199 2.99 -17.82 10.07
C GLY A 199 4.21 -17.06 10.60
N ALA A 200 5.40 -17.37 10.07
CA ALA A 200 6.66 -16.74 10.48
C ALA A 200 6.70 -15.22 10.27
N THR A 201 6.01 -14.71 9.25
CA THR A 201 5.90 -13.28 8.94
C THR A 201 5.42 -12.45 10.14
N SER A 202 4.58 -13.02 11.00
CA SER A 202 4.08 -12.33 12.20
C SER A 202 5.18 -11.81 13.10
N LYS A 203 6.26 -12.60 13.31
CA LYS A 203 7.37 -12.23 14.17
C LYS A 203 8.16 -11.05 13.58
N ILE A 204 8.34 -11.07 12.26
CA ILE A 204 9.10 -10.05 11.53
C ILE A 204 8.31 -8.74 11.49
N LEU A 205 7.01 -8.83 11.21
CA LEU A 205 6.11 -7.68 11.23
C LEU A 205 6.07 -7.04 12.62
N ARG A 206 5.93 -7.82 13.70
CA ARG A 206 5.99 -7.29 15.08
C ARG A 206 7.28 -6.54 15.33
N ALA A 207 8.43 -7.12 14.99
CA ALA A 207 9.72 -6.46 15.17
C ALA A 207 9.84 -5.14 14.39
N LEU A 208 9.28 -5.08 13.18
CA LEU A 208 9.22 -3.86 12.37
C LEU A 208 8.38 -2.79 13.05
N LEU A 209 7.16 -3.13 13.48
CA LEU A 209 6.24 -2.18 14.13
C LEU A 209 6.77 -1.71 15.50
N ASP A 210 7.38 -2.62 16.28
CA ASP A 210 8.01 -2.29 17.57
C ASP A 210 9.18 -1.31 17.40
N GLN A 211 9.98 -1.48 16.34
CA GLN A 211 11.04 -0.53 16.01
C GLN A 211 10.46 0.81 15.57
N HIS A 212 9.48 0.81 14.67
CA HIS A 212 8.81 2.04 14.22
C HIS A 212 8.24 2.85 15.38
N LYS A 213 7.57 2.18 16.32
CA LYS A 213 7.04 2.80 17.55
C LYS A 213 8.15 3.46 18.37
N LYS A 214 9.31 2.81 18.52
CA LYS A 214 10.45 3.36 19.26
C LYS A 214 11.07 4.58 18.57
N GLU A 215 11.11 4.58 17.24
CA GLU A 215 11.76 5.63 16.44
C GLU A 215 10.86 6.86 16.21
N HIS A 216 9.54 6.65 16.13
CA HIS A 216 8.60 7.68 15.66
C HIS A 216 7.38 7.92 16.57
N ASP A 217 7.23 7.22 17.70
CA ASP A 217 6.08 7.35 18.64
C ASP A 217 4.68 7.16 18.01
N VAL A 218 4.65 6.42 16.90
CA VAL A 218 3.43 5.99 16.22
C VAL A 218 3.24 4.49 16.46
N ASP A 219 2.19 4.16 17.21
CA ASP A 219 1.82 2.78 17.52
C ASP A 219 0.81 2.26 16.51
N VAL A 220 1.18 1.19 15.80
CA VAL A 220 0.33 0.48 14.87
C VAL A 220 0.11 -0.90 15.45
N SER A 221 -1.13 -1.17 15.88
CA SER A 221 -1.46 -2.46 16.47
C SER A 221 -1.34 -3.58 15.43
N PHE A 222 -0.86 -4.75 15.83
CA PHE A 222 -0.94 -5.98 15.03
C PHE A 222 -1.62 -7.08 15.85
N SER A 223 -2.92 -7.20 15.65
CA SER A 223 -3.82 -8.06 16.42
C SER A 223 -4.77 -8.84 15.49
N ARG A 224 -5.60 -9.71 16.06
CA ARG A 224 -6.64 -10.41 15.28
C ARG A 224 -7.68 -9.44 14.72
N GLU A 225 -7.91 -8.31 15.36
CA GLU A 225 -8.97 -7.37 14.98
C GLU A 225 -8.70 -6.67 13.66
N ASN A 226 -7.43 -6.39 13.35
CA ASN A 226 -7.00 -5.71 12.12
C ASN A 226 -6.18 -6.62 11.18
N THR A 227 -6.29 -7.94 11.34
CA THR A 227 -5.58 -8.92 10.49
C THR A 227 -6.54 -9.90 9.86
N PHE A 228 -6.57 -9.93 8.52
CA PHE A 228 -7.45 -10.77 7.71
C PHE A 228 -6.63 -11.75 6.88
N LEU A 229 -7.12 -12.99 6.76
CA LEU A 229 -6.35 -14.08 6.15
C LEU A 229 -7.12 -14.68 4.99
N LEU A 230 -6.62 -14.44 3.78
CA LEU A 230 -7.31 -14.74 2.53
C LEU A 230 -6.53 -15.77 1.73
N ASP A 231 -7.25 -16.56 0.93
CA ASP A 231 -6.65 -17.36 -0.12
C ASP A 231 -6.91 -16.70 -1.48
N ASN A 232 -5.85 -16.61 -2.28
CA ASN A 232 -5.92 -16.07 -3.64
C ASN A 232 -6.20 -17.17 -4.67
N GLU A 233 -5.99 -18.43 -4.31
CA GLU A 233 -6.13 -19.57 -5.19
C GLU A 233 -7.59 -19.89 -5.62
N PRO A 234 -8.67 -19.58 -4.87
CA PRO A 234 -10.04 -19.80 -5.35
C PRO A 234 -10.35 -19.02 -6.64
N PHE A 235 -9.87 -17.79 -6.77
CA PHE A 235 -10.01 -17.02 -8.01
C PHE A 235 -9.18 -17.62 -9.15
N ARG A 236 -7.96 -18.09 -8.87
CA ARG A 236 -7.14 -18.80 -9.87
C ARG A 236 -7.80 -20.09 -10.33
N TYR A 237 -8.40 -20.83 -9.41
CA TYR A 237 -9.21 -22.01 -9.73
C TYR A 237 -10.40 -21.67 -10.62
N LEU A 238 -11.11 -20.58 -10.33
CA LEU A 238 -12.18 -20.09 -11.20
C LEU A 238 -11.65 -19.81 -12.62
N ALA A 239 -10.50 -19.15 -12.73
CA ALA A 239 -9.85 -18.90 -14.02
C ALA A 239 -9.44 -20.18 -14.78
N LEU A 240 -8.90 -21.18 -14.06
CA LEU A 240 -8.59 -22.50 -14.61
C LEU A 240 -9.84 -23.16 -15.21
N ARG A 241 -10.94 -23.17 -14.44
CA ARG A 241 -12.22 -23.72 -14.88
C ARG A 241 -12.76 -23.03 -16.13
N LYS A 242 -12.62 -21.71 -16.23
CA LYS A 242 -13.04 -20.93 -17.41
C LYS A 242 -12.16 -21.18 -18.64
N ASN A 243 -10.90 -21.57 -18.43
CA ASN A 243 -9.97 -21.98 -19.48
C ASN A 243 -10.03 -23.50 -19.79
N GLY A 244 -11.10 -24.19 -19.38
CA GLY A 244 -11.34 -25.59 -19.71
C GLY A 244 -10.55 -26.61 -18.88
N VAL A 245 -9.74 -26.15 -17.92
CA VAL A 245 -9.01 -27.06 -17.01
C VAL A 245 -9.98 -27.62 -15.97
N ARG A 246 -10.01 -28.95 -15.84
CA ARG A 246 -10.82 -29.64 -14.84
C ARG A 246 -9.92 -30.40 -13.88
N LEU A 247 -9.99 -30.01 -12.61
CA LEU A 247 -9.32 -30.68 -11.50
C LEU A 247 -10.19 -31.82 -10.95
N ASN A 248 -9.58 -32.72 -10.18
CA ASN A 248 -10.31 -33.82 -9.57
C ASN A 248 -11.29 -33.34 -8.48
N ASN A 249 -12.14 -34.25 -8.00
CA ASN A 249 -13.20 -33.93 -7.04
C ASN A 249 -12.66 -33.41 -5.70
N ASP A 250 -11.57 -34.01 -5.21
CA ASP A 250 -10.96 -33.61 -3.92
C ASP A 250 -10.37 -32.20 -4.01
N GLN A 251 -9.64 -31.90 -5.09
CA GLN A 251 -9.12 -30.57 -5.39
C GLN A 251 -10.26 -29.55 -5.49
N THR A 252 -11.33 -29.88 -6.23
CA THR A 252 -12.50 -29.01 -6.39
C THR A 252 -13.17 -28.69 -5.06
N LEU A 253 -13.44 -29.70 -4.22
CA LEU A 253 -14.01 -29.51 -2.88
C LEU A 253 -13.08 -28.67 -2.00
N SER A 254 -11.76 -28.85 -2.14
CA SER A 254 -10.75 -28.05 -1.47
C SER A 254 -10.87 -26.57 -1.85
N TYR A 255 -11.01 -26.25 -3.15
CA TYR A 255 -11.17 -24.85 -3.61
C TYR A 255 -12.51 -24.24 -3.22
N GLN A 256 -13.58 -25.04 -3.17
CA GLN A 256 -14.88 -24.59 -2.68
C GLN A 256 -14.81 -24.15 -1.20
N LYS A 257 -14.23 -24.97 -0.33
CA LYS A 257 -14.02 -24.60 1.08
C LYS A 257 -13.17 -23.33 1.23
N SER A 258 -12.17 -23.17 0.36
CA SER A 258 -11.30 -21.99 0.38
C SER A 258 -12.02 -20.74 -0.14
N TRP A 259 -12.91 -20.89 -1.13
CA TRP A 259 -13.80 -19.83 -1.61
C TRP A 259 -14.68 -19.33 -0.46
N ASP A 260 -15.39 -20.23 0.22
CA ASP A 260 -16.31 -19.88 1.31
C ASP A 260 -15.58 -19.14 2.45
N HIS A 261 -14.39 -19.63 2.84
CA HIS A 261 -13.56 -18.95 3.83
C HIS A 261 -13.15 -17.55 3.37
N THR A 262 -12.69 -17.44 2.13
CA THR A 262 -12.20 -16.18 1.56
C THR A 262 -13.33 -15.15 1.46
N VAL A 263 -14.51 -15.51 0.92
CA VAL A 263 -15.68 -14.62 0.86
C VAL A 263 -16.07 -14.11 2.25
N LYS A 264 -16.08 -14.99 3.26
CA LYS A 264 -16.35 -14.60 4.64
C LYS A 264 -15.33 -13.61 5.19
N GLU A 265 -14.04 -13.85 4.95
CA GLU A 265 -12.98 -12.94 5.40
C GLU A 265 -12.98 -11.60 4.65
N TYR A 266 -13.31 -11.55 3.35
CA TYR A 266 -13.56 -10.29 2.65
C TYR A 266 -14.71 -9.51 3.30
N SER A 267 -15.81 -10.20 3.63
CA SER A 267 -16.94 -9.57 4.32
C SER A 267 -16.53 -9.00 5.68
N ASN A 268 -15.74 -9.75 6.45
CA ASN A 268 -15.19 -9.28 7.74
C ASN A 268 -14.27 -8.06 7.55
N LEU A 269 -13.41 -8.08 6.52
CA LEU A 269 -12.51 -6.98 6.17
C LEU A 269 -13.29 -5.70 5.85
N ILE A 270 -14.29 -5.80 4.96
CA ILE A 270 -15.11 -4.63 4.58
C ILE A 270 -15.88 -4.10 5.79
N ASN A 271 -16.47 -4.98 6.61
CA ASN A 271 -17.15 -4.58 7.85
C ASN A 271 -16.20 -3.87 8.84
N HIS A 272 -14.96 -4.32 8.93
CA HIS A 272 -13.96 -3.64 9.75
C HIS A 272 -13.63 -2.25 9.19
N ILE A 273 -13.41 -2.12 7.88
CA ILE A 273 -13.09 -0.85 7.20
C ILE A 273 -14.20 0.18 7.41
N VAL A 274 -15.47 -0.20 7.23
CA VAL A 274 -16.59 0.77 7.33
C VAL A 274 -16.91 1.21 8.75
N THR A 275 -16.37 0.52 9.75
CA THR A 275 -16.56 0.84 11.18
C THR A 275 -15.41 1.67 11.74
N ARG A 276 -14.31 1.85 11.01
CA ARG A 276 -13.21 2.74 11.42
C ARG A 276 -13.59 4.22 11.26
N PRO A 277 -12.99 5.12 12.06
CA PRO A 277 -13.09 6.55 11.79
C PRO A 277 -12.47 6.88 10.42
N LEU A 278 -12.99 7.92 9.76
CA LEU A 278 -12.44 8.38 8.49
C LEU A 278 -11.10 9.06 8.73
N HIS A 279 -10.06 8.66 7.99
CA HIS A 279 -8.79 9.34 8.01
C HIS A 279 -8.77 10.44 6.95
N ALA A 280 -8.79 11.71 7.37
CA ALA A 280 -8.64 12.84 6.45
C ALA A 280 -7.26 12.82 5.77
N VAL A 281 -7.25 12.76 4.43
CA VAL A 281 -6.02 12.67 3.64
C VAL A 281 -5.14 13.91 3.85
N SER A 282 -5.77 15.08 4.01
CA SER A 282 -5.08 16.34 4.29
C SER A 282 -4.12 16.25 5.48
N ASN A 283 -4.46 15.47 6.52
CA ASN A 283 -3.59 15.34 7.69
C ASN A 283 -2.26 14.66 7.35
N THR A 284 -2.29 13.65 6.48
CA THR A 284 -1.07 12.98 6.00
C THR A 284 -0.29 13.87 5.03
N LEU A 285 -0.97 14.58 4.14
CA LEU A 285 -0.32 15.50 3.20
C LEU A 285 0.38 16.66 3.93
N SER A 286 -0.30 17.31 4.87
CA SER A 286 0.27 18.43 5.64
C SER A 286 1.50 18.01 6.46
N LEU A 287 1.51 16.79 7.01
CA LEU A 287 2.67 16.27 7.74
C LEU A 287 3.87 16.07 6.79
N ASN A 288 3.62 15.45 5.63
CA ASN A 288 4.66 15.25 4.62
C ASN A 288 5.17 16.59 4.05
N GLU A 289 4.30 17.56 3.78
CA GLU A 289 4.68 18.92 3.34
C GLU A 289 5.55 19.62 4.39
N ALA A 290 5.16 19.58 5.66
CA ALA A 290 5.93 20.15 6.76
C ALA A 290 7.34 19.54 6.83
N GLU A 291 7.44 18.21 6.70
CA GLU A 291 8.74 17.55 6.70
C GLU A 291 9.60 17.95 5.48
N GLN A 292 9.02 18.02 4.29
CA GLN A 292 9.73 18.47 3.10
C GLN A 292 10.24 19.90 3.24
N LEU A 293 9.45 20.79 3.83
CA LEU A 293 9.85 22.16 4.11
C LEU A 293 11.04 22.19 5.07
N VAL A 294 10.99 21.44 6.17
CA VAL A 294 12.10 21.33 7.14
C VAL A 294 13.37 20.87 6.44
N ARG A 295 13.31 19.80 5.62
CA ARG A 295 14.47 19.29 4.88
C ARG A 295 15.05 20.33 3.91
N LYS A 296 14.21 21.07 3.20
CA LYS A 296 14.62 22.11 2.24
C LYS A 296 15.26 23.31 2.94
N LEU A 297 14.82 23.64 4.15
CA LEU A 297 15.35 24.76 4.94
C LEU A 297 16.70 24.45 5.62
N THR A 298 17.01 23.18 5.88
CA THR A 298 18.26 22.78 6.56
C THR A 298 19.52 23.35 5.90
N ARG A 299 19.62 23.27 4.57
CA ARG A 299 20.81 23.76 3.84
C ARG A 299 20.93 25.29 3.86
N PRO A 300 19.89 26.07 3.48
CA PRO A 300 19.93 27.52 3.62
C PRO A 300 20.27 28.00 5.04
N ILE A 301 19.70 27.36 6.07
CA ILE A 301 19.99 27.70 7.47
C ILE A 301 21.47 27.43 7.80
N ALA A 302 22.03 26.30 7.36
CA ALA A 302 23.43 25.98 7.58
C ALA A 302 24.38 26.95 6.85
N GLU A 303 24.05 27.35 5.62
CA GLU A 303 24.80 28.34 4.85
C GLU A 303 24.77 29.72 5.50
N ILE A 304 23.59 30.18 5.96
CA ILE A 304 23.45 31.44 6.70
C ILE A 304 24.23 31.40 8.01
N ALA A 305 24.13 30.30 8.78
CA ALA A 305 24.87 30.15 10.03
C ALA A 305 26.40 30.21 9.81
N LYS A 306 26.89 29.59 8.73
CA LYS A 306 28.30 29.66 8.34
C LYS A 306 28.72 31.08 7.97
N LEU A 307 27.94 31.78 7.14
CA LEU A 307 28.21 33.17 6.77
C LEU A 307 28.25 34.11 7.99
N ILE A 308 27.33 33.92 8.93
CA ILE A 308 27.33 34.66 10.20
C ILE A 308 28.63 34.42 10.98
N GLN A 309 29.07 33.16 11.10
CA GLN A 309 30.32 32.83 11.80
C GLN A 309 31.56 33.42 11.11
N GLU A 310 31.64 33.32 9.78
CA GLU A 310 32.72 33.91 8.99
C GLU A 310 32.79 35.44 9.18
N ASN A 311 31.64 36.12 9.11
CA ASN A 311 31.56 37.57 9.32
C ASN A 311 31.92 37.99 10.76
N ILE A 312 31.54 37.20 11.77
CA ILE A 312 31.97 37.43 13.16
C ILE A 312 33.50 37.29 13.27
N GLN A 313 34.10 36.30 12.61
CA GLN A 313 35.55 36.09 12.64
C GLN A 313 36.30 37.23 11.92
N LEU A 314 35.81 37.66 10.77
CA LEU A 314 36.34 38.82 10.03
C LEU A 314 36.28 40.09 10.88
N ALA A 315 35.16 40.33 11.57
CA ALA A 315 35.01 41.49 12.46
C ALA A 315 36.00 41.46 13.63
N LYS A 316 36.24 40.28 14.23
CA LYS A 316 37.24 40.11 15.30
C LYS A 316 38.67 40.39 14.80
N GLN A 317 39.03 39.82 13.65
CA GLN A 317 40.35 40.05 13.02
C GLN A 317 40.54 41.52 12.64
N HIS A 318 39.51 42.16 12.07
CA HIS A 318 39.55 43.57 11.73
C HIS A 318 39.76 44.44 12.99
N LYS A 319 39.07 44.13 14.09
CA LYS A 319 39.29 44.81 15.37
C LYS A 319 40.74 44.68 15.87
N GLU A 320 41.32 43.48 15.82
CA GLU A 320 42.73 43.27 16.19
C GLU A 320 43.69 44.05 15.27
N ASN A 321 43.40 44.11 13.97
CA ASN A 321 44.21 44.83 13.00
C ASN A 321 44.14 46.35 13.20
N VAL A 322 42.96 46.90 13.50
CA VAL A 322 42.80 48.33 13.83
C VAL A 322 43.54 48.69 15.11
N LEU A 323 43.55 47.82 16.13
CA LEU A 323 44.35 48.03 17.34
C LEU A 323 45.86 48.08 17.07
N LYS A 324 46.33 47.34 16.05
CA LYS A 324 47.75 47.35 15.64
C LYS A 324 48.09 48.48 14.66
N ASN A 325 47.13 48.93 13.85
CA ASN A 325 47.29 50.01 12.89
C ASN A 325 46.01 50.89 12.82
N PRO A 326 45.98 52.04 13.52
CA PRO A 326 44.79 52.88 13.62
C PRO A 326 44.28 53.47 12.29
N GLN A 327 45.12 53.53 11.24
CA GLN A 327 44.72 54.05 9.93
C GLN A 327 43.69 53.14 9.23
N LEU A 328 43.59 51.87 9.62
CA LEU A 328 42.63 50.91 9.06
C LEU A 328 41.18 51.16 9.52
N ALA A 329 40.96 52.00 10.54
CA ALA A 329 39.62 52.32 11.04
C ALA A 329 38.72 53.00 9.98
N ASN A 330 39.33 53.66 8.98
CA ASN A 330 38.60 54.34 7.91
C ASN A 330 38.11 53.40 6.79
N GLN A 331 38.47 52.11 6.80
CA GLN A 331 38.19 51.17 5.69
C GLN A 331 36.86 50.41 5.80
N GLY A 332 36.06 50.65 6.85
CA GLY A 332 34.80 49.94 7.06
C GLY A 332 34.98 48.46 7.44
N LEU A 333 33.93 47.83 7.96
CA LEU A 333 33.96 46.43 8.38
C LEU A 333 33.96 45.50 7.15
N PRO A 334 34.94 44.60 6.99
CA PRO A 334 34.92 43.61 5.92
C PRO A 334 33.77 42.61 6.12
N GLN A 335 33.09 42.24 5.04
CA GLN A 335 31.97 41.30 5.04
C GLN A 335 32.08 40.32 3.86
N ASN A 336 31.74 39.06 4.10
CA ASN A 336 31.44 38.08 3.07
C ASN A 336 29.96 38.19 2.70
N GLU A 337 29.68 38.35 1.41
CA GLU A 337 28.32 38.37 0.88
C GLU A 337 27.86 36.95 0.50
N ALA A 338 26.55 36.71 0.62
CA ALA A 338 25.94 35.51 0.07
C ALA A 338 26.03 35.55 -1.46
N LYS A 339 26.64 34.53 -2.07
CA LYS A 339 26.51 34.33 -3.52
C LYS A 339 25.10 33.81 -3.79
N ILE A 340 24.26 34.66 -4.38
CA ILE A 340 22.88 34.36 -4.77
C ILE A 340 22.86 33.36 -5.91
#